data_AF-A0A1I1P0K3-F1
#
_entry.id   AF-A0A1I1P0K3-F1
#
_cell.length_a   1.000
_cell.length_b   1.000
_cell.length_c   1.000
_cell.angle_alpha   90.00
_cell.angle_beta   90.00
_cell.angle_gamma   90.00
#
_symmetry.space_group_name_H-M   'P 1'
#
loop_
_entity.id
_entity.type
_entity.pdbx_description
1 polymer ?
#
loop_
_entity_poly.entity_id
_entity_poly.type
_entity_poly.pdbx_seq_one_letter_code
_entity_poly.pdbx_strand_id
1 'polypeptide(L)'
;MRTWRVGTISMGISTITLGCFLLFSIIKGIQVFDNITAWWPILFIVLGIEILLYVIFSKKEQPIIKYDIFSIFFIGILGTIGIAFYFLLSTGLLEEIRHSIHTTEQTNNIPEVQYDIPDSIKKIVVNTSNAPLTIEGSNSNKVHLLGTYEMTMKENEKDKLKQDDFIAIQTVGETMYVTLKPLPVHHKFFASQLRMTATLVLPQNKNVEIRGSERGLSLYPGQLQNNWSVQESSSVSVHLVKDSDMTLSAVTNQKDSHGSTPWEHVEELAKKENNTSEGNPDSNQQEQWYKNTIKTGNGTHQLNIQKTYNIDISVLEK
;
A
#
# COMPACT_ATOMS: atom_id res chain seq x y z
N MET A 1 -27.27 41.36 52.49
CA MET A 1 -27.54 41.50 51.05
C MET A 1 -26.61 40.56 50.29
N ARG A 2 -27.13 39.58 49.55
CA ARG A 2 -26.35 38.49 48.92
C ARG A 2 -25.73 38.99 47.62
N THR A 3 -24.39 39.01 47.53
CA THR A 3 -23.66 39.43 46.33
C THR A 3 -23.63 38.27 45.34
N TRP A 4 -24.42 38.37 44.28
CA TRP A 4 -24.40 37.41 43.18
C TRP A 4 -23.09 37.58 42.39
N ARG A 5 -22.33 36.49 42.25
CA ARG A 5 -21.12 36.43 41.43
C ARG A 5 -21.54 36.16 39.98
N VAL A 6 -21.07 37.01 39.08
CA VAL A 6 -21.30 36.85 37.63
C VAL A 6 -20.58 35.59 37.18
N GLY A 7 -21.26 34.72 36.43
CA GLY A 7 -20.67 33.50 35.88
C GLY A 7 -21.00 32.23 36.64
N THR A 8 -21.49 32.28 37.89
CA THR A 8 -21.89 31.04 38.60
C THR A 8 -23.14 30.39 37.98
N ILE A 9 -24.10 31.20 37.50
CA ILE A 9 -25.30 30.69 36.82
C ILE A 9 -24.96 30.24 35.40
N SER A 10 -24.22 31.06 34.63
CA SER A 10 -23.73 30.68 33.29
C SER A 10 -22.97 29.37 33.29
N MET A 11 -22.06 29.21 34.24
CA MET A 11 -21.21 28.04 34.35
C MET A 11 -22.04 26.80 34.70
N GLY A 12 -23.00 26.92 35.61
CA GLY A 12 -23.93 25.84 35.95
C GLY A 12 -24.78 25.41 34.75
N ILE A 13 -25.37 26.37 34.04
CA ILE A 13 -26.20 26.10 32.84
C ILE A 13 -25.35 25.49 31.72
N SER A 14 -24.15 26.00 31.48
CA SER A 14 -23.23 25.48 30.46
C SER A 14 -22.81 24.04 30.75
N THR A 15 -22.53 23.73 32.03
CA THR A 15 -22.13 22.38 32.47
C THR A 15 -23.29 21.39 32.36
N ILE A 16 -24.50 21.80 32.76
CA ILE A 16 -25.72 20.97 32.61
C ILE A 16 -26.02 20.72 31.14
N THR A 17 -25.95 21.76 30.31
CA THR A 17 -26.19 21.68 28.86
C THR A 17 -25.18 20.75 28.18
N LEU A 18 -23.88 20.93 28.47
CA LEU A 18 -22.82 20.05 27.97
C LEU A 18 -23.04 18.60 28.44
N GLY A 19 -23.41 18.38 29.70
CA GLY A 19 -23.72 17.05 30.23
C GLY A 19 -24.89 16.37 29.50
N CYS A 20 -25.98 17.11 29.24
CA CYS A 20 -27.10 16.61 28.45
C CYS A 20 -26.70 16.27 27.00
N PHE A 21 -25.87 17.09 26.35
CA PHE A 21 -25.38 16.82 25.00
C PHE A 21 -24.49 15.59 24.93
N LEU A 22 -23.58 15.39 25.89
CA LEU A 22 -22.74 14.19 25.95
C LEU A 22 -23.57 12.93 26.12
N LEU A 23 -24.59 12.97 26.99
CA LEU A 23 -25.51 11.86 27.19
C LEU A 23 -26.29 11.55 25.89
N PHE A 24 -26.75 12.57 25.17
CA PHE A 24 -27.43 12.41 23.88
C PHE A 24 -26.51 11.86 22.77
N SER A 25 -25.22 12.27 22.78
CA SER A 25 -24.20 11.79 21.84
C SER A 25 -23.90 10.30 22.02
N ILE A 26 -23.91 9.80 23.26
CA ILE A 26 -23.71 8.39 23.55
C ILE A 26 -24.88 7.55 23.02
N ILE A 27 -26.11 8.06 23.09
CA ILE A 27 -27.32 7.32 22.67
C ILE A 27 -27.46 7.24 21.14
N LYS A 28 -27.00 8.25 20.38
CA LYS A 28 -27.19 8.32 18.92
C LYS A 28 -25.96 7.98 18.06
N GLY A 29 -24.81 7.67 18.67
CA GLY A 29 -23.60 7.32 17.92
C GLY A 29 -22.99 8.49 17.13
N ILE A 30 -21.95 8.17 16.33
CA ILE A 30 -20.99 9.09 15.69
C ILE A 30 -21.63 10.15 14.74
N GLN A 31 -22.91 10.02 14.36
CA GLN A 31 -23.59 11.00 13.51
C GLN A 31 -23.90 12.34 14.19
N VAL A 32 -23.69 12.50 15.50
CA VAL A 32 -23.91 13.77 16.21
C VAL A 32 -22.70 14.71 16.13
N PHE A 33 -21.54 14.24 15.64
CA PHE A 33 -20.34 15.08 15.50
C PHE A 33 -20.56 16.31 14.60
N ASP A 34 -21.41 16.21 13.58
CA ASP A 34 -21.76 17.35 12.72
C ASP A 34 -22.54 18.45 13.45
N ASN A 35 -23.42 18.05 14.36
CA ASN A 35 -24.22 19.00 15.13
C ASN A 35 -23.46 19.55 16.36
N ILE A 36 -22.42 18.85 16.83
CA ILE A 36 -21.52 19.29 17.91
C ILE A 36 -20.61 20.46 17.49
N THR A 37 -20.46 20.76 16.21
CA THR A 37 -19.70 21.94 15.78
C THR A 37 -20.51 23.24 15.92
N ALA A 38 -21.83 23.19 16.11
CA ALA A 38 -22.69 24.38 16.14
C ALA A 38 -23.11 24.86 17.55
N TRP A 39 -22.87 24.11 18.63
CA TRP A 39 -23.39 24.44 19.97
C TRP A 39 -22.47 25.36 20.80
N TRP A 40 -21.16 25.32 20.57
CA TRP A 40 -20.18 26.13 21.32
C TRP A 40 -20.33 27.67 21.13
N PRO A 41 -20.76 28.23 19.98
CA PRO A 41 -21.02 29.66 19.84
C PRO A 41 -22.23 30.10 20.66
N ILE A 42 -23.21 29.21 20.88
CA ILE A 42 -24.40 29.49 21.69
C ILE A 42 -23.99 29.72 23.15
N LEU A 43 -23.02 28.96 23.68
CA LEU A 43 -22.48 29.19 25.02
C LEU A 43 -21.85 30.59 25.16
N PHE A 44 -21.08 31.03 24.17
CA PHE A 44 -20.49 32.38 24.17
C PHE A 44 -21.56 33.48 24.13
N ILE A 45 -22.64 33.27 23.36
CA ILE A 45 -23.76 34.21 23.28
C ILE A 45 -24.48 34.31 24.63
N VAL A 46 -24.84 33.18 25.25
CA VAL A 46 -25.54 33.14 26.55
C VAL A 46 -24.69 33.79 27.65
N LEU A 47 -23.40 33.48 27.68
CA LEU A 47 -22.45 34.11 28.61
C LEU A 47 -22.36 35.62 28.40
N GLY A 48 -22.25 36.07 27.13
CA GLY A 48 -22.24 37.50 26.80
C GLY A 48 -23.51 38.22 27.22
N ILE A 49 -24.68 37.59 27.04
CA ILE A 49 -25.97 38.10 27.48
C ILE A 49 -26.02 38.21 29.01
N GLU A 50 -25.51 37.23 29.75
CA GLU A 50 -25.48 37.26 31.21
C GLU A 50 -24.61 38.41 31.75
N ILE A 51 -23.46 38.66 31.12
CA ILE A 51 -22.60 39.80 31.45
C ILE A 51 -23.34 41.11 31.19
N LEU A 52 -24.02 41.24 30.05
CA LEU A 52 -24.80 42.43 29.70
C LEU A 52 -25.96 42.67 30.67
N LEU A 53 -26.71 41.62 31.02
CA LEU A 53 -27.81 41.69 31.99
C LEU A 53 -27.30 42.06 33.39
N TYR A 54 -26.16 41.52 33.83
CA TYR A 54 -25.58 41.88 35.12
C TYR A 54 -25.17 43.35 35.20
N VAL A 55 -24.62 43.89 34.11
CA VAL A 55 -24.25 45.32 34.01
C VAL A 55 -25.50 46.20 34.00
N ILE A 56 -26.55 45.82 33.27
CA ILE A 56 -27.81 46.58 33.19
C ILE A 56 -28.60 46.55 34.51
N PHE A 57 -28.66 45.40 35.19
CA PHE A 57 -29.40 45.27 36.46
C PHE A 57 -28.61 45.79 37.68
N SER A 58 -27.29 45.98 37.57
CA SER A 58 -26.48 46.59 38.62
C SER A 58 -26.66 48.12 38.63
N LYS A 59 -27.72 48.61 39.27
CA LYS A 59 -27.94 50.04 39.56
C LYS A 59 -26.96 50.60 40.63
N LYS A 60 -25.64 50.53 40.38
CA LYS A 60 -24.62 51.22 41.20
C LYS A 60 -23.69 51.99 40.26
N GLU A 61 -23.39 53.25 40.60
CA GLU A 61 -22.57 54.16 39.79
C GLU A 61 -21.14 53.67 39.54
N GLN A 62 -20.66 52.71 40.35
CA GLN A 62 -19.45 51.93 40.08
C GLN A 62 -19.69 50.47 40.48
N PRO A 63 -20.22 49.62 39.57
CA PRO A 63 -20.32 48.21 39.84
C PRO A 63 -18.90 47.63 39.78
N ILE A 64 -18.30 47.36 40.95
CA ILE A 64 -17.05 46.59 41.02
C ILE A 64 -17.42 45.17 40.58
N ILE A 65 -17.24 44.90 39.29
CA ILE A 65 -17.46 43.57 38.72
C ILE A 65 -16.37 42.67 39.31
N LYS A 66 -16.71 41.93 40.37
CA LYS A 66 -15.86 40.85 40.88
C LYS A 66 -15.99 39.68 39.91
N TYR A 67 -15.20 39.72 38.85
CA TYR A 67 -14.99 38.57 37.99
C TYR A 67 -14.36 37.45 38.82
N ASP A 68 -14.87 36.24 38.65
CA ASP A 68 -14.14 35.07 39.10
C ASP A 68 -12.96 34.87 38.14
N ILE A 69 -11.73 34.94 38.65
CA ILE A 69 -10.51 34.73 37.87
C ILE A 69 -10.54 33.36 37.19
N PHE A 70 -11.20 32.38 37.80
CA PHE A 70 -11.47 31.09 37.19
C PHE A 70 -12.39 31.20 35.96
N SER A 71 -13.41 32.04 36.00
CA SER A 71 -14.29 32.24 34.84
C SER A 71 -13.54 32.88 33.67
N ILE A 72 -12.71 33.90 33.91
CA ILE A 72 -11.89 34.52 32.84
C ILE A 72 -10.92 33.51 32.23
N PHE A 73 -10.29 32.69 33.07
CA PHE A 73 -9.38 31.63 32.63
C PHE A 73 -10.10 30.59 31.76
N PHE A 74 -11.29 30.13 32.17
CA PHE A 74 -12.10 29.19 31.39
C PHE A 74 -12.52 29.77 30.03
N ILE A 75 -12.89 31.06 29.98
CA ILE A 75 -13.27 31.73 28.74
C ILE A 75 -12.09 31.83 27.78
N GLY A 76 -10.90 32.18 28.30
CA GLY A 76 -9.67 32.23 27.51
C GLY A 76 -9.29 30.86 26.93
N ILE A 77 -9.39 29.79 27.73
CA ILE A 77 -9.14 28.42 27.28
C ILE A 77 -10.18 27.97 26.24
N LEU A 78 -11.47 28.19 26.51
CA LEU A 78 -12.54 27.82 25.59
C LEU A 78 -12.43 28.57 24.26
N GLY A 79 -12.08 29.87 24.30
CA GLY A 79 -11.83 30.67 23.10
C GLY A 79 -10.64 30.15 22.31
N THR A 80 -9.53 29.82 22.99
CA THR A 80 -8.32 29.31 22.34
C THR A 80 -8.56 27.93 21.71
N ILE A 81 -9.22 27.02 22.43
CA ILE A 81 -9.61 25.70 21.92
C ILE A 81 -10.56 25.85 20.73
N GLY A 82 -11.52 26.76 20.81
CA GLY A 82 -12.47 27.02 19.74
C GLY A 82 -11.82 27.54 18.46
N ILE A 83 -10.87 28.49 18.60
CA ILE A 83 -10.08 28.99 17.48
C ILE A 83 -9.18 27.89 16.92
N ALA A 84 -8.48 27.13 17.78
CA ALA A 84 -7.66 26.00 17.35
C ALA A 84 -8.48 24.94 16.61
N PHE A 85 -9.69 24.64 17.08
CA PHE A 85 -10.61 23.71 16.45
C PHE A 85 -11.12 24.26 15.10
N TYR A 86 -11.42 25.56 15.01
CA TYR A 86 -11.75 26.21 13.73
C TYR A 86 -10.60 26.14 12.72
N PHE A 87 -9.36 26.31 13.17
CA PHE A 87 -8.18 26.09 12.34
C PHE A 87 -8.08 24.62 11.90
N LEU A 88 -8.29 23.64 12.79
CA LEU A 88 -8.32 22.22 12.42
C LEU A 88 -9.45 21.87 11.42
N LEU A 89 -10.62 22.51 11.57
CA LEU A 89 -11.74 22.37 10.64
C LEU A 89 -11.37 22.93 9.26
N SER A 90 -10.76 24.11 9.22
CA SER A 90 -10.39 24.80 7.98
C SER A 90 -9.26 24.11 7.21
N THR A 91 -8.38 23.35 7.88
CA THR A 91 -7.29 22.60 7.22
C THR A 91 -7.75 21.26 6.64
N GLY A 92 -9.00 20.85 6.88
CA GLY A 92 -9.52 19.55 6.42
C GLY A 92 -9.04 18.35 7.25
N LEU A 93 -8.30 18.57 8.35
CA LEU A 93 -7.82 17.49 9.23
C LEU A 93 -8.98 16.71 9.86
N LEU A 94 -10.11 17.37 10.16
CA LEU A 94 -11.28 16.68 10.70
C LEU A 94 -11.90 15.71 9.67
N GLU A 95 -11.88 16.08 8.38
CA GLU A 95 -12.35 15.20 7.31
C GLU A 95 -11.43 13.99 7.16
N GLU A 96 -10.11 14.15 7.29
CA GLU A 96 -9.16 13.04 7.28
C GLU A 96 -9.40 12.09 8.48
N ILE A 97 -9.62 12.62 9.69
CA ILE A 97 -9.92 11.81 10.90
C ILE A 97 -11.24 11.04 10.73
N ARG A 98 -12.30 11.72 10.26
CA ARG A 98 -13.60 11.07 9.99
C ARG A 98 -13.47 10.02 8.90
N HIS A 99 -12.70 10.30 7.86
CA HIS A 99 -12.40 9.35 6.81
C HIS A 99 -11.67 8.11 7.39
N SER A 100 -10.71 8.29 8.28
CA SER A 100 -9.98 7.19 8.91
C SER A 100 -10.85 6.30 9.81
N ILE A 101 -11.86 6.86 10.49
CA ILE A 101 -12.78 6.09 11.35
C ILE A 101 -13.75 5.23 10.53
N HIS A 102 -14.14 5.71 9.35
CA HIS A 102 -15.08 5.01 8.46
C HIS A 102 -14.40 4.16 7.37
N THR A 103 -13.08 4.04 7.42
CA THR A 103 -12.33 3.17 6.52
C THR A 103 -12.05 1.83 7.14
N THR A 104 -12.27 0.78 6.36
CA THR A 104 -11.86 -0.58 6.70
C THR A 104 -10.89 -1.06 5.64
N GLU A 105 -9.84 -1.77 6.07
CA GLU A 105 -9.00 -2.54 5.15
C GLU A 105 -9.82 -3.70 4.62
N GLN A 106 -10.02 -3.72 3.31
CA GLN A 106 -10.75 -4.79 2.64
C GLN A 106 -9.81 -5.49 1.68
N THR A 107 -9.71 -6.81 1.83
CA THR A 107 -9.09 -7.68 0.84
C THR A 107 -10.12 -7.98 -0.23
N ASN A 108 -9.86 -7.53 -1.46
CA ASN A 108 -10.70 -7.80 -2.61
C ASN A 108 -9.95 -8.66 -3.62
N ASN A 109 -10.70 -9.40 -4.42
CA ASN A 109 -10.13 -10.17 -5.53
C ASN A 109 -9.82 -9.22 -6.68
N ILE A 110 -8.67 -9.42 -7.32
CA ILE A 110 -8.37 -8.75 -8.59
C ILE A 110 -9.44 -9.21 -9.60
N PRO A 111 -10.07 -8.30 -10.36
CA PRO A 111 -11.00 -8.67 -11.42
C PRO A 111 -10.37 -9.69 -12.36
N GLU A 112 -11.11 -10.74 -12.73
CA GLU A 112 -10.58 -11.79 -13.58
C GLU A 112 -10.19 -11.22 -14.95
N VAL A 113 -8.89 -11.27 -15.24
CA VAL A 113 -8.36 -10.87 -16.54
C VAL A 113 -7.93 -12.11 -17.28
N GLN A 114 -8.65 -12.40 -18.37
CA GLN A 114 -8.33 -13.46 -19.30
C GLN A 114 -8.12 -12.86 -20.68
N TYR A 115 -6.98 -13.14 -21.31
CA TYR A 115 -6.68 -12.72 -22.66
C TYR A 115 -6.24 -13.91 -23.51
N ASP A 116 -7.00 -14.22 -24.56
CA ASP A 116 -6.65 -15.25 -25.52
C ASP A 116 -5.46 -14.80 -26.37
N ILE A 117 -4.43 -15.64 -26.46
CA ILE A 117 -3.20 -15.30 -27.19
C ILE A 117 -3.37 -15.76 -28.64
N PRO A 118 -3.37 -14.84 -29.62
CA PRO A 118 -3.45 -15.21 -31.02
C PRO A 118 -2.26 -16.08 -31.42
N ASP A 119 -2.46 -17.02 -32.34
CA ASP A 119 -1.40 -17.93 -32.80
C ASP A 119 -0.22 -17.20 -33.45
N SER A 120 -0.44 -15.99 -33.98
CA SER A 120 0.59 -15.11 -34.54
C SER A 120 1.64 -14.65 -33.52
N ILE A 121 1.34 -14.73 -32.22
CA ILE A 121 2.26 -14.34 -31.17
C ILE A 121 3.23 -15.47 -30.89
N LYS A 122 4.53 -15.19 -31.00
CA LYS A 122 5.61 -16.14 -30.71
C LYS A 122 6.33 -15.83 -29.40
N LYS A 123 6.26 -14.57 -28.95
CA LYS A 123 6.97 -14.07 -27.78
C LYS A 123 6.05 -13.23 -26.89
N ILE A 124 6.16 -13.43 -25.59
CA ILE A 124 5.48 -12.65 -24.56
C ILE A 124 6.55 -11.98 -23.71
N VAL A 125 6.47 -10.67 -23.54
CA VAL A 125 7.33 -9.89 -22.67
C VAL A 125 6.51 -9.43 -21.48
N VAL A 126 6.87 -9.84 -20.28
CA VAL A 126 6.21 -9.48 -19.03
C VAL A 126 7.06 -8.46 -18.30
N ASN A 127 6.58 -7.24 -18.17
CA ASN A 127 7.17 -6.23 -17.31
C ASN A 127 6.49 -6.30 -15.95
N THR A 128 7.24 -6.64 -14.92
CA THR A 128 6.68 -6.71 -13.56
C THR A 128 6.78 -5.34 -12.86
N SER A 129 6.01 -5.19 -11.79
CA SER A 129 6.02 -3.99 -10.95
C SER A 129 6.72 -4.30 -9.61
N ASN A 130 6.80 -3.32 -8.70
CA ASN A 130 7.41 -3.49 -7.38
C ASN A 130 6.55 -4.30 -6.37
N ALA A 131 5.86 -5.33 -6.84
CA ALA A 131 4.98 -6.18 -6.05
C ALA A 131 5.40 -7.66 -6.18
N PRO A 132 5.25 -8.47 -5.12
CA PRO A 132 5.47 -9.91 -5.21
C PRO A 132 4.57 -10.51 -6.30
N LEU A 133 5.19 -11.23 -7.22
CA LEU A 133 4.50 -11.85 -8.35
C LEU A 133 4.82 -13.35 -8.38
N THR A 134 3.79 -14.15 -8.57
CA THR A 134 3.93 -15.57 -8.91
C THR A 134 3.67 -15.74 -10.39
N ILE A 135 4.53 -16.46 -11.10
CA ILE A 135 4.34 -16.78 -12.52
C ILE A 135 4.15 -18.29 -12.64
N GLU A 136 3.06 -18.70 -13.27
CA GLU A 136 2.70 -20.10 -13.45
C GLU A 136 2.57 -20.44 -14.92
N GLY A 137 3.21 -21.53 -15.34
CA GLY A 137 3.05 -22.07 -16.68
C GLY A 137 1.78 -22.91 -16.78
N SER A 138 0.98 -22.67 -17.81
CA SER A 138 -0.22 -23.45 -18.15
C SER A 138 -0.14 -24.04 -19.57
N ASN A 139 -0.90 -25.12 -19.79
CA ASN A 139 -1.13 -25.70 -21.11
C ASN A 139 -2.15 -24.90 -21.94
N SER A 140 -2.82 -23.92 -21.35
CA SER A 140 -3.76 -23.05 -22.06
C SER A 140 -3.02 -21.94 -22.81
N ASN A 141 -3.46 -21.61 -24.02
CA ASN A 141 -2.89 -20.52 -24.83
C ASN A 141 -3.50 -19.15 -24.44
N LYS A 142 -3.52 -18.87 -23.13
CA LYS A 142 -4.17 -17.69 -22.55
C LYS A 142 -3.28 -17.07 -21.49
N VAL A 143 -3.35 -15.73 -21.37
CA VAL A 143 -2.82 -15.04 -20.20
C VAL A 143 -3.96 -14.91 -19.19
N HIS A 144 -3.74 -15.37 -17.96
CA HIS A 144 -4.67 -15.13 -16.86
C HIS A 144 -3.95 -14.41 -15.72
N LEU A 145 -4.57 -13.36 -15.20
CA LEU A 145 -4.12 -12.71 -13.97
C LEU A 145 -5.13 -12.98 -12.86
N LEU A 146 -4.63 -13.57 -11.78
CA LEU A 146 -5.39 -13.93 -10.60
C LEU A 146 -4.74 -13.30 -9.37
N GLY A 147 -5.50 -13.11 -8.29
CA GLY A 147 -4.93 -12.68 -7.03
C GLY A 147 -5.87 -11.83 -6.20
N THR A 148 -5.28 -11.24 -5.17
CA THR A 148 -5.98 -10.36 -4.24
C THR A 148 -5.16 -9.10 -4.00
N TYR A 149 -5.86 -8.06 -3.62
CA TYR A 149 -5.23 -6.82 -3.19
C TYR A 149 -5.98 -6.25 -1.99
N GLU A 150 -5.22 -5.53 -1.17
CA GLU A 150 -5.73 -4.86 0.01
C GLU A 150 -5.81 -3.37 -0.27
N MET A 151 -6.99 -2.81 -0.03
CA MET A 151 -7.19 -1.37 -0.09
C MET A 151 -8.07 -0.89 1.06
N THR A 152 -7.79 0.33 1.47
CA THR A 152 -8.55 1.05 2.48
C THR A 152 -9.72 1.75 1.81
N MET A 153 -10.93 1.23 2.01
CA MET A 153 -12.17 1.76 1.42
C MET A 153 -13.14 2.23 2.50
N LYS A 154 -14.00 3.20 2.16
CA LYS A 154 -15.10 3.59 3.04
C LYS A 154 -16.10 2.44 3.16
N GLU A 155 -16.67 2.27 4.34
CA GLU A 155 -17.77 1.33 4.58
C GLU A 155 -18.90 1.58 3.56
N ASN A 156 -19.26 0.55 2.78
CA ASN A 156 -20.22 0.56 1.65
C ASN A 156 -19.75 1.12 0.29
N GLU A 157 -18.49 1.52 0.12
CA GLU A 157 -17.99 1.85 -1.22
C GLU A 157 -17.59 0.56 -1.96
N LYS A 158 -18.24 0.28 -3.09
CA LYS A 158 -17.86 -0.84 -3.95
C LYS A 158 -16.53 -0.54 -4.63
N ASP A 159 -15.75 -1.59 -4.82
CA ASP A 159 -14.54 -1.54 -5.61
C ASP A 159 -14.81 -0.98 -7.02
N LYS A 160 -13.93 -0.05 -7.44
CA LYS A 160 -13.95 0.61 -8.75
C LYS A 160 -12.72 0.26 -9.58
N LEU A 161 -11.87 -0.66 -9.13
CA LEU A 161 -10.67 -1.06 -9.83
C LEU A 161 -11.04 -1.64 -11.21
N LYS A 162 -10.52 -1.03 -12.27
CA LYS A 162 -10.69 -1.51 -13.64
C LYS A 162 -9.44 -2.25 -14.08
N GLN A 163 -9.58 -3.12 -15.07
CA GLN A 163 -8.47 -3.84 -15.69
C GLN A 163 -7.31 -2.91 -16.08
N ASP A 164 -7.62 -1.79 -16.73
CA ASP A 164 -6.62 -0.83 -17.21
C ASP A 164 -5.80 -0.17 -16.09
N ASP A 165 -6.27 -0.22 -14.84
CA ASP A 165 -5.59 0.37 -13.68
C ASP A 165 -4.39 -0.47 -13.24
N PHE A 166 -4.41 -1.79 -13.47
CA PHE A 166 -3.38 -2.72 -12.97
C PHE A 166 -2.68 -3.53 -14.06
N ILE A 167 -3.23 -3.66 -15.26
CA ILE A 167 -2.58 -4.37 -16.37
C ILE A 167 -2.73 -3.61 -17.69
N ALA A 168 -1.65 -3.56 -18.47
CA ALA A 168 -1.68 -3.10 -19.85
C ALA A 168 -1.15 -4.20 -20.76
N ILE A 169 -1.96 -4.58 -21.75
CA ILE A 169 -1.59 -5.56 -22.78
C ILE A 169 -1.50 -4.84 -24.11
N GLN A 170 -0.35 -4.94 -24.77
CA GLN A 170 -0.12 -4.34 -26.09
C GLN A 170 0.52 -5.38 -26.99
N THR A 171 0.07 -5.44 -28.24
CA THR A 171 0.64 -6.35 -29.24
C THR A 171 1.33 -5.55 -30.31
N VAL A 172 2.61 -5.88 -30.58
CA VAL A 172 3.40 -5.25 -31.64
C VAL A 172 4.03 -6.37 -32.48
N GLY A 173 3.47 -6.59 -33.67
CA GLY A 173 3.88 -7.67 -34.56
C GLY A 173 3.66 -9.05 -33.92
N GLU A 174 4.73 -9.85 -33.80
CA GLU A 174 4.71 -11.20 -33.21
C GLU A 174 4.99 -11.22 -31.69
N THR A 175 5.10 -10.04 -31.05
CA THR A 175 5.40 -9.89 -29.62
C THR A 175 4.25 -9.26 -28.86
N MET A 176 3.82 -9.90 -27.79
CA MET A 176 2.85 -9.37 -26.84
C MET A 176 3.58 -8.84 -25.61
N TYR A 177 3.28 -7.60 -25.21
CA TYR A 177 3.78 -6.96 -24.02
C TYR A 177 2.68 -6.96 -22.96
N VAL A 178 2.97 -7.55 -21.82
CA VAL A 178 2.12 -7.56 -20.62
C VAL A 178 2.83 -6.74 -19.56
N THR A 179 2.28 -5.56 -19.23
CA THR A 179 2.85 -4.68 -18.22
C THR A 179 1.93 -4.64 -17.02
N LEU A 180 2.44 -5.10 -15.87
CA LEU A 180 1.76 -4.96 -14.59
C LEU A 180 2.05 -3.57 -14.04
N LYS A 181 0.99 -2.81 -13.75
CA LYS A 181 1.10 -1.47 -13.18
C LYS A 181 1.01 -1.56 -11.66
N PRO A 182 1.71 -0.67 -10.92
CA PRO A 182 1.44 -0.51 -9.50
C PRO A 182 -0.01 -0.04 -9.32
N LEU A 183 -0.67 -0.52 -8.27
CA LEU A 183 -2.02 -0.09 -7.94
C LEU A 183 -2.05 1.44 -7.67
N PRO A 184 -3.14 2.13 -8.05
CA PRO A 184 -3.23 3.58 -7.88
C PRO A 184 -3.17 3.97 -6.40
N VAL A 185 -2.11 4.69 -6.01
CA VAL A 185 -1.90 5.14 -4.63
C VAL A 185 -2.56 6.49 -4.41
N HIS A 186 -3.59 6.53 -3.57
CA HIS A 186 -4.10 7.78 -3.03
C HIS A 186 -3.25 8.16 -1.82
N HIS A 187 -2.41 9.19 -1.96
CA HIS A 187 -1.59 9.70 -0.87
C HIS A 187 -2.52 10.31 0.19
N LYS A 188 -2.74 9.58 1.28
CA LYS A 188 -3.49 10.02 2.47
C LYS A 188 -2.56 9.99 3.67
N PHE A 189 -2.79 10.85 4.65
CA PHE A 189 -1.93 10.97 5.84
C PHE A 189 -1.88 9.66 6.66
N PHE A 190 -2.93 8.84 6.55
CA PHE A 190 -3.05 7.53 7.19
C PHE A 190 -3.17 6.37 6.19
N ALA A 191 -2.50 6.47 5.04
CA ALA A 191 -2.55 5.40 4.04
C ALA A 191 -1.89 4.11 4.57
N SER A 192 -2.62 2.99 4.49
CA SER A 192 -2.07 1.66 4.69
C SER A 192 -1.14 1.29 3.53
N GLN A 193 -0.16 0.42 3.78
CA GLN A 193 0.69 -0.12 2.74
C GLN A 193 -0.17 -1.02 1.83
N LEU A 194 -0.33 -0.65 0.56
CA LEU A 194 -1.01 -1.53 -0.39
C LEU A 194 -0.26 -2.85 -0.50
N ARG A 195 -0.95 -3.95 -0.19
CA ARG A 195 -0.48 -5.31 -0.41
C ARG A 195 -1.21 -5.88 -1.61
N MET A 196 -0.45 -6.34 -2.60
CA MET A 196 -0.96 -7.06 -3.75
C MET A 196 -0.23 -8.39 -3.84
N THR A 197 -1.00 -9.46 -3.97
CA THR A 197 -0.50 -10.80 -4.26
C THR A 197 -1.12 -11.23 -5.57
N ALA A 198 -0.31 -11.31 -6.62
CA ALA A 198 -0.76 -11.64 -7.96
C ALA A 198 -0.09 -12.91 -8.49
N THR A 199 -0.86 -13.70 -9.24
CA THR A 199 -0.42 -14.87 -9.98
C THR A 199 -0.73 -14.64 -11.45
N LEU A 200 0.31 -14.59 -12.27
CA LEU A 200 0.23 -14.48 -13.72
C LEU A 200 0.43 -15.86 -14.33
N VAL A 201 -0.62 -16.39 -14.94
CA VAL A 201 -0.59 -17.66 -15.67
C VAL A 201 -0.27 -17.38 -17.13
N LEU A 202 0.76 -18.04 -17.65
CA LEU A 202 1.29 -17.88 -19.00
C LEU A 202 1.35 -19.23 -19.74
N PRO A 203 1.25 -19.25 -21.06
CA PRO A 203 1.37 -20.47 -21.83
C PRO A 203 2.79 -21.04 -21.82
N GLN A 204 2.93 -22.34 -21.58
CA GLN A 204 4.21 -23.06 -21.62
C GLN A 204 4.77 -23.21 -23.05
N ASN A 205 3.95 -23.04 -24.09
CA ASN A 205 4.31 -23.23 -25.50
C ASN A 205 4.81 -21.96 -26.22
N LYS A 206 4.83 -20.79 -25.56
CA LYS A 206 5.35 -19.53 -26.11
C LYS A 206 6.66 -19.14 -25.43
N ASN A 207 7.50 -18.39 -26.14
CA ASN A 207 8.68 -17.79 -25.54
C ASN A 207 8.25 -16.69 -24.57
N VAL A 208 8.78 -16.70 -23.34
CA VAL A 208 8.44 -15.71 -22.31
C VAL A 208 9.70 -15.00 -21.83
N GLU A 209 9.67 -13.67 -21.81
CA GLU A 209 10.72 -12.84 -21.25
C GLU A 209 10.16 -12.00 -20.11
N ILE A 210 10.60 -12.26 -18.89
CA ILE A 210 10.19 -11.55 -17.67
C ILE A 210 11.26 -10.52 -17.36
N ARG A 211 10.86 -9.25 -17.27
CA ARG A 211 11.75 -8.11 -17.06
C ARG A 211 11.48 -7.45 -15.73
N GLY A 212 12.53 -7.40 -14.91
CA GLY A 212 12.55 -6.69 -13.64
C GLY A 212 11.71 -7.40 -12.58
N SER A 213 12.21 -7.48 -11.36
CA SER A 213 11.39 -7.49 -10.14
C SER A 213 12.27 -7.02 -8.99
N GLU A 214 11.98 -5.85 -8.43
CA GLU A 214 12.69 -5.38 -7.23
C GLU A 214 12.38 -6.27 -6.02
N ARG A 215 11.24 -6.98 -6.04
CA ARG A 215 10.82 -7.94 -5.01
C ARG A 215 11.02 -9.39 -5.47
N GLY A 216 10.84 -10.34 -4.54
CA GLY A 216 10.94 -11.76 -4.85
C GLY A 216 9.94 -12.19 -5.93
N LEU A 217 10.42 -12.97 -6.90
CA LEU A 217 9.64 -13.58 -7.96
C LEU A 217 9.56 -15.09 -7.70
N SER A 218 8.34 -15.65 -7.66
CA SER A 218 8.15 -17.11 -7.60
C SER A 218 7.76 -17.64 -8.96
N LEU A 219 8.54 -18.60 -9.48
CA LEU A 219 8.38 -19.15 -10.82
C LEU A 219 8.02 -20.63 -10.76
N TYR A 220 6.87 -20.96 -11.33
CA TYR A 220 6.34 -22.31 -11.50
C TYR A 220 6.24 -22.62 -12.99
N PRO A 221 7.35 -22.93 -13.67
CA PRO A 221 7.38 -23.08 -15.13
C PRO A 221 6.56 -24.29 -15.64
N GLY A 222 6.29 -25.29 -14.80
CA GLY A 222 5.58 -26.51 -15.20
C GLY A 222 6.38 -27.34 -16.20
N GLN A 223 5.71 -27.84 -17.25
CA GLN A 223 6.33 -28.62 -18.32
C GLN A 223 6.62 -27.72 -19.53
N LEU A 224 7.71 -26.96 -19.45
CA LEU A 224 8.06 -26.02 -20.51
C LEU A 224 8.15 -26.70 -21.88
N GLN A 225 7.53 -26.06 -22.87
CA GLN A 225 7.56 -26.45 -24.28
C GLN A 225 8.30 -25.40 -25.13
N ASN A 226 8.77 -24.33 -24.49
CA ASN A 226 9.47 -23.23 -25.14
C ASN A 226 10.38 -22.50 -24.13
N ASN A 227 11.20 -21.57 -24.61
CA ASN A 227 12.23 -20.96 -23.78
C ASN A 227 11.69 -19.78 -22.96
N TRP A 228 12.03 -19.76 -21.68
CA TRP A 228 11.69 -18.70 -20.75
C TRP A 228 12.96 -18.00 -20.29
N SER A 229 12.89 -16.69 -20.11
CA SER A 229 14.02 -15.92 -19.58
C SER A 229 13.56 -14.90 -18.56
N VAL A 230 14.28 -14.77 -17.45
CA VAL A 230 14.08 -13.77 -16.41
C VAL A 230 15.27 -12.83 -16.41
N GLN A 231 15.04 -11.52 -16.46
CA GLN A 231 16.07 -10.49 -16.43
C GLN A 231 15.94 -9.64 -15.17
N GLU A 232 17.05 -9.48 -14.45
CA GLU A 232 17.24 -8.50 -13.37
C GLU A 232 16.16 -8.58 -12.28
N SER A 233 16.26 -9.63 -11.46
CA SER A 233 15.36 -9.86 -10.32
C SER A 233 16.15 -9.90 -9.02
N SER A 234 15.62 -9.34 -7.93
CA SER A 234 16.34 -9.33 -6.65
C SER A 234 16.47 -10.74 -6.04
N SER A 235 15.36 -11.47 -6.04
CA SER A 235 15.28 -12.85 -5.59
C SER A 235 14.36 -13.63 -6.52
N VAL A 236 14.76 -14.84 -6.89
CA VAL A 236 13.93 -15.75 -7.70
C VAL A 236 13.85 -17.10 -7.02
N SER A 237 12.64 -17.54 -6.71
CA SER A 237 12.36 -18.90 -6.26
C SER A 237 11.80 -19.71 -7.42
N VAL A 238 12.51 -20.74 -7.85
CA VAL A 238 12.11 -21.61 -8.98
C VAL A 238 11.63 -22.95 -8.44
N HIS A 239 10.42 -23.35 -8.84
CA HIS A 239 9.80 -24.60 -8.45
C HIS A 239 9.70 -25.54 -9.66
N LEU A 240 10.63 -26.48 -9.76
CA LEU A 240 10.76 -27.40 -10.88
C LEU A 240 9.89 -28.65 -10.68
N VAL A 241 9.34 -29.19 -11.77
CA VAL A 241 8.67 -30.50 -11.76
C VAL A 241 9.72 -31.58 -12.06
N LYS A 242 9.73 -32.67 -11.28
CA LYS A 242 10.74 -33.75 -11.35
C LYS A 242 10.95 -34.33 -12.76
N ASP A 243 9.88 -34.44 -13.54
CA ASP A 243 9.90 -35.00 -14.91
C ASP A 243 9.93 -33.93 -16.02
N SER A 244 10.29 -32.69 -15.69
CA SER A 244 10.40 -31.61 -16.69
C SER A 244 11.64 -31.80 -17.57
N ASP A 245 11.51 -31.47 -18.86
CA ASP A 245 12.58 -31.54 -19.85
C ASP A 245 13.16 -30.13 -20.08
N MET A 246 14.10 -29.72 -19.24
CA MET A 246 14.62 -28.35 -19.25
C MET A 246 16.06 -28.23 -18.74
N THR A 247 16.79 -27.29 -19.33
CA THR A 247 18.05 -26.75 -18.79
C THR A 247 17.80 -25.40 -18.14
N LEU A 248 18.03 -25.30 -16.83
CA LEU A 248 18.00 -24.03 -16.09
C LEU A 248 19.42 -23.48 -15.98
N SER A 249 19.64 -22.27 -16.50
CA SER A 249 20.90 -21.53 -16.37
C SER A 249 20.64 -20.21 -15.64
N ALA A 250 21.30 -20.00 -14.51
CA ALA A 250 21.16 -18.79 -13.70
C ALA A 250 22.51 -18.09 -13.51
N VAL A 251 22.53 -16.77 -13.67
CA VAL A 251 23.67 -15.92 -13.32
C VAL A 251 23.36 -15.25 -11.98
N THR A 252 24.07 -15.64 -10.93
CA THR A 252 23.85 -15.21 -9.54
C THR A 252 25.16 -14.80 -8.87
N ASN A 253 25.12 -13.97 -7.83
CA ASN A 253 26.30 -13.63 -7.03
C ASN A 253 26.61 -14.68 -5.94
N GLN A 254 25.85 -15.77 -5.89
CA GLN A 254 26.05 -16.88 -4.97
C GLN A 254 26.55 -18.13 -5.69
N LYS A 255 27.53 -18.80 -5.10
CA LYS A 255 28.10 -20.05 -5.61
C LYS A 255 27.14 -21.23 -5.45
N ASP A 256 26.44 -21.27 -4.32
CA ASP A 256 25.55 -22.37 -3.95
C ASP A 256 24.08 -21.94 -4.04
N SER A 257 23.18 -22.89 -4.30
CA SER A 257 21.73 -22.69 -4.21
C SER A 257 21.31 -22.75 -2.73
N HIS A 258 20.45 -21.82 -2.28
CA HIS A 258 19.85 -21.89 -0.94
C HIS A 258 18.69 -22.90 -0.84
N GLY A 259 18.29 -23.51 -1.96
CA GLY A 259 17.18 -24.46 -2.04
C GLY A 259 17.56 -25.92 -1.80
N SER A 260 16.60 -26.84 -2.07
CA SER A 260 16.75 -28.27 -1.84
C SER A 260 17.66 -28.98 -2.86
N THR A 261 18.05 -28.29 -3.93
CA THR A 261 18.71 -28.91 -5.09
C THR A 261 20.02 -28.17 -5.40
N PRO A 262 21.18 -28.87 -5.36
CA PRO A 262 22.47 -28.29 -5.70
C PRO A 262 22.62 -28.11 -7.21
N TRP A 263 23.53 -27.22 -7.61
CA TRP A 263 23.89 -27.00 -9.01
C TRP A 263 24.76 -28.12 -9.56
N GLU A 264 24.54 -28.52 -10.82
CA GLU A 264 25.37 -29.53 -11.50
C GLU A 264 26.66 -28.92 -12.04
N HIS A 265 26.57 -27.69 -12.55
CA HIS A 265 27.71 -26.95 -13.09
C HIS A 265 27.71 -25.52 -12.58
N VAL A 266 28.86 -25.06 -12.11
CA VAL A 266 29.09 -23.70 -11.60
C VAL A 266 30.32 -23.14 -12.30
N GLU A 267 30.11 -22.14 -13.15
CA GLU A 267 31.16 -21.43 -13.89
C GLU A 267 31.36 -20.05 -13.26
N GLU A 268 32.59 -19.70 -12.91
CA GLU A 268 32.90 -18.38 -12.37
C GLU A 268 33.05 -17.34 -13.48
N LEU A 269 32.29 -16.25 -13.39
CA LEU A 269 32.38 -15.14 -14.34
C LEU A 269 33.38 -14.10 -13.80
N ALA A 270 34.64 -14.20 -14.20
CA ALA A 270 35.67 -13.21 -13.85
C ALA A 270 35.51 -11.88 -14.64
N LYS A 271 35.93 -10.77 -14.01
CA LYS A 271 35.77 -9.36 -14.44
C LYS A 271 36.11 -9.05 -15.91
N LYS A 272 35.35 -8.11 -16.49
CA LYS A 272 35.89 -7.16 -17.48
C LYS A 272 36.88 -6.23 -16.77
N GLU A 273 38.17 -6.36 -17.09
CA GLU A 273 39.17 -5.32 -16.82
C GLU A 273 38.94 -4.10 -17.72
N ASN A 274 39.06 -2.90 -17.12
CA ASN A 274 39.70 -1.67 -17.63
C ASN A 274 38.96 -0.42 -17.15
N ASN A 275 39.37 0.14 -16.02
CA ASN A 275 40.17 1.37 -16.02
C ASN A 275 40.52 1.80 -14.59
N THR A 276 41.79 2.08 -14.42
CA THR A 276 42.46 2.70 -13.29
C THR A 276 41.76 3.99 -12.87
N SER A 277 41.38 4.09 -11.62
CA SER A 277 41.31 5.37 -10.89
C SER A 277 41.52 5.04 -9.42
N GLU A 278 42.69 5.45 -8.91
CA GLU A 278 43.00 5.48 -7.49
C GLU A 278 41.90 6.26 -6.76
N GLY A 279 41.28 5.65 -5.75
CA GLY A 279 40.30 6.33 -4.93
C GLY A 279 39.47 5.40 -4.06
N ASN A 280 39.88 5.32 -2.79
CA ASN A 280 39.13 4.84 -1.62
C ASN A 280 39.10 3.30 -1.36
N PRO A 281 39.57 2.80 -0.19
CA PRO A 281 39.58 1.36 0.10
C PRO A 281 38.26 0.79 0.63
N ASP A 282 37.25 1.61 0.98
CA ASP A 282 36.19 1.17 1.89
C ASP A 282 34.79 0.92 1.29
N SER A 283 34.64 0.67 -0.02
CA SER A 283 33.32 0.23 -0.55
C SER A 283 33.33 -0.70 -1.76
N ASN A 284 34.44 -1.36 -2.09
CA ASN A 284 34.47 -2.30 -3.21
C ASN A 284 34.37 -3.75 -2.72
N GLN A 285 33.20 -4.15 -2.21
CA GLN A 285 32.81 -5.56 -2.36
C GLN A 285 32.60 -5.79 -3.85
N GLN A 286 33.63 -6.29 -4.52
CA GLN A 286 33.57 -6.66 -5.92
C GLN A 286 32.54 -7.79 -6.03
N GLU A 287 31.37 -7.51 -6.61
CA GLU A 287 30.34 -8.52 -6.82
C GLU A 287 30.87 -9.58 -7.79
N GLN A 288 31.18 -10.76 -7.26
CA GLN A 288 31.59 -11.93 -8.03
C GLN A 288 30.32 -12.64 -8.50
N TRP A 289 30.25 -12.91 -9.81
CA TRP A 289 29.09 -13.55 -10.43
C TRP A 289 29.45 -14.98 -10.85
N TYR A 290 28.50 -15.89 -10.68
CA TYR A 290 28.59 -17.29 -11.06
C TYR A 290 27.47 -17.60 -12.04
N LYS A 291 27.79 -18.39 -13.07
CA LYS A 291 26.82 -18.98 -13.97
C LYS A 291 26.62 -20.43 -13.55
N ASN A 292 25.45 -20.67 -12.96
CA ASN A 292 25.07 -21.98 -12.46
C ASN A 292 24.09 -22.64 -13.42
N THR A 293 24.26 -23.94 -13.68
CA THR A 293 23.40 -24.69 -14.59
C THR A 293 22.97 -26.01 -13.97
N ILE A 294 21.71 -26.37 -14.18
CA ILE A 294 21.13 -27.67 -13.84
C ILE A 294 20.30 -28.17 -15.01
N LYS A 295 20.42 -29.46 -15.32
CA LYS A 295 19.66 -30.12 -16.36
C LYS A 295 18.66 -31.09 -15.77
N THR A 296 17.44 -31.06 -16.31
CA THR A 296 16.35 -31.98 -16.01
C THR A 296 15.86 -32.60 -17.31
N GLY A 297 15.64 -33.93 -17.34
CA GLY A 297 15.29 -34.64 -18.57
C GLY A 297 16.35 -34.55 -19.68
N ASN A 298 15.91 -34.35 -20.93
CA ASN A 298 16.78 -34.22 -22.09
C ASN A 298 17.41 -32.81 -22.25
N GLY A 299 16.93 -31.83 -21.49
CA GLY A 299 17.29 -30.42 -21.52
C GLY A 299 16.89 -29.68 -22.81
N THR A 300 15.80 -30.05 -23.45
CA THR A 300 15.40 -29.50 -24.77
C THR A 300 14.98 -28.02 -24.70
N HIS A 301 14.38 -27.60 -23.60
CA HIS A 301 13.95 -26.21 -23.38
C HIS A 301 14.86 -25.49 -22.40
N GLN A 302 14.96 -24.16 -22.53
CA GLN A 302 15.84 -23.34 -21.70
C GLN A 302 15.06 -22.41 -20.79
N LEU A 303 15.44 -22.38 -19.51
CA LEU A 303 15.07 -21.33 -18.56
C LEU A 303 16.31 -20.56 -18.17
N ASN A 304 16.40 -19.32 -18.62
CA ASN A 304 17.57 -18.47 -18.43
C ASN A 304 17.27 -17.37 -17.41
N ILE A 305 17.97 -17.35 -16.28
CA ILE A 305 17.86 -16.30 -15.26
C ILE A 305 19.12 -15.45 -15.33
N GLN A 306 18.96 -14.19 -15.75
CA GLN A 306 20.05 -13.24 -15.90
C GLN A 306 20.07 -12.29 -14.71
N LYS A 307 21.20 -12.28 -14.00
CA LYS A 307 21.51 -11.38 -12.89
C LYS A 307 20.47 -11.38 -11.77
N THR A 308 20.57 -12.35 -10.86
CA THR A 308 19.79 -12.40 -9.62
C THR A 308 20.70 -12.38 -8.40
N TYR A 309 20.29 -11.73 -7.29
CA TYR A 309 21.08 -11.73 -6.06
C TYR A 309 20.85 -12.98 -5.24
N ASN A 310 19.61 -13.46 -5.16
CA ASN A 310 19.31 -14.72 -4.48
C ASN A 310 18.53 -15.65 -5.41
N ILE A 311 18.86 -16.93 -5.39
CA ILE A 311 18.12 -17.95 -6.13
C ILE A 311 17.87 -19.17 -5.26
N ASP A 312 16.60 -19.53 -5.14
CA ASP A 312 16.14 -20.72 -4.45
C ASP A 312 15.56 -21.69 -5.46
N ILE A 313 15.98 -22.95 -5.41
CA ILE A 313 15.48 -24.00 -6.30
C ILE A 313 14.88 -25.11 -5.46
N SER A 314 13.64 -25.46 -5.77
CA SER A 314 12.98 -26.63 -5.19
C SER A 314 12.41 -27.51 -6.29
N VAL A 315 12.50 -28.82 -6.09
CA VAL A 315 11.87 -29.81 -6.96
C VAL A 315 10.61 -30.30 -6.27
N LEU A 316 9.46 -30.12 -6.92
CA LEU A 316 8.18 -30.58 -6.42
C LEU A 316 7.99 -32.05 -6.79
N GLU A 317 7.73 -32.90 -5.79
CA GLU A 317 7.18 -34.23 -6.00
C GLU A 317 5.67 -34.09 -6.23
N LYS A 318 5.18 -34.68 -7.33
CA LYS A 318 3.78 -34.58 -7.74
C LYS A 318 2.96 -35.67 -7.06
#